data_AF-A0A3S0ADJ7-F1
#
_entry.id   AF-A0A3S0ADJ7-F1
#
_cell.length_a   1.000
_cell.length_b   1.000
_cell.length_c   1.000
_cell.angle_alpha   90.00
_cell.angle_beta   90.00
_cell.angle_gamma   90.00
#
_symmetry.space_group_name_H-M   'P 1'
#
loop_
_entity.id
_entity.type
_entity.pdbx_description
1 polymer ?
#
loop_
_entity_poly.entity_id
_entity_poly.type
_entity_poly.pdbx_seq_one_letter_code
_entity_poly.pdbx_strand_id
1 'polypeptide(L)'
;MVESLNTQVDLVIDATSFMGLTDYGSVMIGDKAFEFYHSRDTRKFIQIPWEEVDYVIASVMFKGKWIPRYAIQTKQNGTFTFSSKQPKKVLRAIQQYIEPSHMVQSLSFFDVVKRGIKSLGKKNKT
;
A
#
# COMPACT_ATOMS: atom_id res chain seq x y z
N MET A 1 15.69 -21.27 -0.69
CA MET A 1 14.23 -21.02 -0.67
C MET A 1 14.01 -19.98 0.41
N VAL A 2 13.23 -18.94 0.13
CA VAL A 2 12.76 -18.03 1.18
C VAL A 2 11.56 -18.70 1.83
N GLU A 3 11.53 -18.71 3.16
CA GLU A 3 10.41 -19.23 3.93
C GLU A 3 9.43 -18.09 4.22
N SER A 4 8.14 -18.36 4.06
CA SER A 4 7.09 -17.42 4.45
C SER A 4 7.02 -17.33 5.97
N LEU A 5 6.79 -16.12 6.48
CA LEU A 5 6.50 -15.92 7.90
C LEU A 5 5.09 -16.38 8.26
N ASN A 6 4.18 -16.39 7.28
CA ASN A 6 2.80 -16.81 7.46
C ASN A 6 2.71 -18.33 7.63
N THR A 7 1.89 -18.75 8.60
CA THR A 7 1.52 -20.16 8.77
C THR A 7 0.20 -20.48 8.07
N GLN A 8 -0.64 -19.47 7.88
CA GLN A 8 -1.89 -19.54 7.12
C GLN A 8 -1.93 -18.43 6.07
N VAL A 9 -2.43 -18.76 4.88
CA VAL A 9 -2.54 -17.81 3.76
C VAL A 9 -4.01 -17.57 3.44
N ASP A 10 -4.45 -16.32 3.48
CA ASP A 10 -5.83 -15.94 3.18
C ASP A 10 -6.00 -15.49 1.73
N LEU A 11 -5.00 -14.78 1.20
CA LEU A 11 -5.07 -14.21 -0.13
C LEU A 11 -3.70 -14.20 -0.80
N VAL A 12 -3.66 -14.71 -2.02
CA VAL A 12 -2.53 -14.54 -2.94
C VAL A 12 -3.06 -13.85 -4.20
N ILE A 13 -2.40 -12.77 -4.63
CA ILE A 13 -2.80 -12.03 -5.82
C ILE A 13 -1.63 -11.41 -6.55
N ASP A 14 -1.70 -11.38 -7.87
CA ASP A 14 -0.73 -10.67 -8.69
C ASP A 14 -0.70 -9.17 -8.36
N ALA A 15 0.53 -8.69 -8.18
CA ALA A 15 0.80 -7.34 -7.74
C ALA A 15 2.13 -6.82 -8.32
N THR A 16 2.29 -5.52 -8.21
CA THR A 16 3.49 -4.80 -8.63
C THR A 16 3.99 -4.01 -7.44
N SER A 17 5.27 -4.17 -7.11
CA SER A 17 5.99 -3.36 -6.13
C SER A 17 6.66 -2.17 -6.82
N PHE A 18 6.61 -1.00 -6.18
CA PHE A 18 7.24 0.23 -6.67
C PHE A 18 8.45 0.63 -5.80
N MET A 19 9.13 -0.33 -5.18
CA MET A 19 10.37 -0.10 -4.43
C MET A 19 11.56 0.10 -5.38
N GLY A 20 11.82 1.34 -5.76
CA GLY A 20 12.89 1.68 -6.71
C GLY A 20 12.46 1.35 -8.15
N LEU A 21 12.81 0.15 -8.63
CA LEU A 21 12.35 -0.33 -9.94
C LEU A 21 10.96 -0.98 -9.82
N THR A 22 10.23 -1.00 -10.95
CA THR A 22 8.90 -1.62 -11.00
C THR A 22 9.07 -3.14 -11.06
N ASP A 23 8.79 -3.80 -9.95
CA ASP A 23 8.95 -5.24 -9.78
C ASP A 23 7.59 -5.94 -9.86
N TYR A 24 7.50 -6.96 -10.71
CA TYR A 24 6.28 -7.74 -10.90
C TYR A 24 6.33 -9.02 -10.08
N GLY A 25 5.25 -9.31 -9.37
CA GLY A 25 5.19 -10.44 -8.47
C GLY A 25 3.78 -10.72 -7.98
N SER A 26 3.72 -11.28 -6.78
CA SER A 26 2.46 -11.62 -6.12
C SER A 26 2.55 -11.18 -4.67
N VAL A 27 1.48 -10.55 -4.19
CA VAL A 27 1.26 -10.27 -2.78
C VAL A 27 0.59 -11.47 -2.14
N MET A 28 1.08 -11.84 -0.97
CA MET A 28 0.53 -12.87 -0.09
C MET A 28 0.17 -12.22 1.24
N ILE A 29 -1.08 -12.39 1.66
CA ILE A 29 -1.59 -11.96 2.96
C ILE A 29 -1.87 -13.20 3.77
N GLY A 30 -1.34 -13.24 4.99
CA GLY A 30 -1.60 -14.31 5.93
C GLY A 30 -1.69 -13.83 7.36
N ASP A 31 -1.66 -14.78 8.28
CA ASP A 31 -1.90 -14.59 9.70
C ASP A 31 -0.88 -13.68 10.41
N LYS A 32 0.36 -13.61 9.92
CA LYS A 32 1.48 -12.94 10.61
C LYS A 32 2.08 -11.76 9.87
N ALA A 33 2.03 -11.76 8.54
CA ALA A 33 2.70 -10.78 7.71
C ALA A 33 1.99 -10.50 6.39
N PHE A 34 2.20 -9.29 5.91
CA PHE A 34 2.05 -8.94 4.50
C PHE A 34 3.33 -9.28 3.76
N GLU A 35 3.24 -10.04 2.67
CA GLU A 35 4.41 -10.47 1.91
C GLU A 35 4.25 -10.17 0.43
N PHE A 36 5.37 -9.90 -0.23
CA PHE A 36 5.46 -9.77 -1.68
C PHE A 36 6.63 -10.62 -2.19
N TYR A 37 6.37 -11.41 -3.22
CA TYR A 37 7.36 -12.27 -3.86
C TYR A 37 7.50 -11.89 -5.33
N HIS A 38 8.73 -11.64 -5.77
CA HIS A 38 9.00 -11.32 -7.17
C HIS A 38 8.81 -12.56 -8.05
N SER A 39 8.14 -12.40 -9.20
CA SER A 39 7.76 -13.49 -10.11
C SER A 39 8.96 -14.26 -10.71
N ARG A 40 10.03 -13.54 -11.06
CA ARG A 40 11.24 -14.11 -11.70
C ARG A 40 12.41 -14.40 -10.77
N ASP A 41 12.49 -13.74 -9.62
CA ASP A 41 13.66 -13.80 -8.74
C ASP A 41 13.22 -14.08 -7.31
N THR A 42 13.38 -15.33 -6.89
CA THR A 42 12.99 -15.79 -5.55
C THR A 42 13.80 -15.16 -4.41
N ARG A 43 14.91 -14.47 -4.72
CA ARG A 43 15.72 -13.75 -3.72
C ARG A 43 15.18 -12.35 -3.46
N LYS A 44 14.32 -11.83 -4.34
CA LYS A 44 13.65 -10.55 -4.18
C LYS A 44 12.28 -10.75 -3.57
N PHE A 45 12.18 -10.48 -2.29
CA PHE A 45 10.94 -10.54 -1.54
C PHE A 45 10.89 -9.41 -0.53
N ILE A 46 9.67 -9.09 -0.10
CA ILE A 46 9.39 -8.14 0.96
C ILE A 46 8.48 -8.88 1.93
N GLN A 47 8.84 -8.90 3.20
CA GLN A 47 8.03 -9.47 4.28
C GLN A 47 7.87 -8.40 5.33
N ILE A 48 6.62 -8.05 5.63
CA ILE A 48 6.28 -7.00 6.58
C ILE A 48 5.37 -7.64 7.63
N PRO A 49 5.90 -8.00 8.81
CA PRO A 49 5.09 -8.47 9.92
C PRO A 49 4.01 -7.45 10.27
N TRP A 50 2.82 -7.90 10.66
CA TRP A 50 1.73 -6.99 11.05
C TRP A 50 2.12 -6.07 12.20
N GLU A 51 2.97 -6.53 13.10
CA GLU A 51 3.53 -5.75 14.21
C GLU A 51 4.39 -4.57 13.76
N GLU A 52 5.01 -4.65 12.58
CA GLU A 52 5.84 -3.59 12.01
C GLU A 52 5.00 -2.57 11.22
N VAL A 53 3.77 -2.92 10.85
CA VAL A 53 2.88 -2.01 10.11
C VAL A 53 2.41 -0.90 11.04
N ASP A 54 2.68 0.34 10.63
CA ASP A 54 2.19 1.54 11.30
C ASP A 54 0.88 2.00 10.65
N TYR A 55 0.90 2.24 9.33
CA TYR A 55 -0.27 2.65 8.57
C TYR A 55 -0.41 1.91 7.25
N VAL A 56 -1.66 1.69 6.82
CA VAL A 56 -1.99 1.24 5.48
C VAL A 56 -2.69 2.36 4.75
N ILE A 57 -2.02 2.89 3.73
CA ILE A 57 -2.41 4.08 3.01
C ILE A 57 -3.01 3.68 1.68
N ALA A 58 -4.32 3.86 1.48
CA ALA A 58 -4.96 3.57 0.20
C ALA A 58 -5.13 4.85 -0.64
N SER A 59 -4.63 4.85 -1.88
CA SER A 59 -4.90 5.95 -2.81
C SER A 59 -6.27 5.78 -3.43
N VAL A 60 -7.24 6.55 -2.94
CA VAL A 60 -8.63 6.48 -3.37
C VAL A 60 -8.94 7.59 -4.36
N MET A 61 -9.30 7.22 -5.59
CA MET A 61 -9.70 8.13 -6.67
C MET A 61 -11.20 8.00 -6.98
N PHE A 62 -11.73 8.98 -7.71
CA PHE A 62 -13.11 8.99 -8.21
C PHE A 62 -14.16 8.76 -7.11
N LYS A 63 -14.07 9.51 -6.00
CA LYS A 63 -15.00 9.45 -4.85
C LYS A 63 -15.15 8.02 -4.27
N GLY A 64 -14.07 7.26 -4.11
CA GLY A 64 -14.15 5.91 -3.54
C GLY A 64 -14.23 4.77 -4.55
N LYS A 65 -14.40 5.07 -5.84
CA LYS A 65 -14.69 4.03 -6.84
C LYS A 65 -13.45 3.24 -7.24
N TRP A 66 -12.29 3.89 -7.31
CA TRP A 66 -11.07 3.29 -7.85
C TRP A 66 -9.87 3.48 -6.93
N ILE A 67 -9.05 2.43 -6.80
CA ILE A 67 -7.85 2.40 -5.95
C ILE A 67 -6.69 1.94 -6.82
N PRO A 68 -5.93 2.84 -7.47
CA PRO A 68 -4.82 2.41 -8.32
C PRO A 68 -3.66 1.79 -7.53
N ARG A 69 -3.41 2.29 -6.31
CA ARG A 69 -2.27 1.91 -5.47
C ARG A 69 -2.64 1.96 -3.99
N TYR A 70 -1.90 1.19 -3.22
CA TYR A 70 -1.91 1.22 -1.75
C TYR A 70 -0.48 1.13 -1.27
N ALA A 71 -0.21 1.66 -0.09
CA ALA A 71 1.10 1.63 0.52
C ALA A 71 1.02 1.12 1.96
N ILE A 72 2.04 0.42 2.38
CA ILE A 72 2.21 -0.07 3.74
C ILE A 72 3.37 0.72 4.33
N GLN A 73 3.04 1.57 5.29
CA GLN A 73 4.02 2.30 6.07
C GLN A 73 4.41 1.43 7.26
N THR A 74 5.71 1.19 7.37
CA THR A 74 6.31 0.50 8.50
C THR A 74 6.79 1.51 9.53
N LYS A 75 6.91 1.06 10.78
CA LYS A 75 7.39 1.90 11.89
C LYS A 75 8.83 2.40 11.70
N GLN A 76 9.68 1.62 11.03
CA GLN A 76 11.12 1.91 10.91
C GLN A 76 11.65 1.88 9.46
N ASN A 77 11.11 1.01 8.61
CA ASN A 77 11.66 0.72 7.28
C ASN A 77 11.02 1.55 6.15
N GLY A 78 10.29 2.61 6.50
CA GLY A 78 9.65 3.52 5.55
C GLY A 78 8.38 2.95 4.92
N THR A 79 8.06 3.42 3.70
CA THR A 79 6.77 3.18 3.05
C THR A 79 6.91 2.37 1.77
N PHE A 80 6.22 1.23 1.73
CA PHE A 80 6.24 0.27 0.63
C PHE A 80 4.98 0.45 -0.22
N THR A 81 5.12 0.80 -1.49
CA THR A 81 3.97 1.05 -2.38
C THR A 81 3.73 -0.12 -3.33
N PHE A 82 2.49 -0.55 -3.42
CA PHE A 82 2.04 -1.67 -4.24
C PHE A 82 0.83 -1.31 -5.10
N SER A 83 0.65 -2.05 -6.19
CA SER A 83 -0.60 -2.09 -6.97
C SER A 83 -0.97 -3.56 -7.20
N SER A 84 -2.26 -3.88 -7.21
CA SER A 84 -2.72 -5.24 -7.46
C SER A 84 -3.92 -5.22 -8.40
N LYS A 85 -4.23 -6.37 -9.03
CA LYS A 85 -5.41 -6.49 -9.90
C LYS A 85 -6.72 -6.22 -9.14
N GLN A 86 -6.82 -6.61 -7.87
CA GLN A 86 -8.03 -6.44 -7.05
C GLN A 86 -7.69 -5.78 -5.69
N PRO A 87 -7.40 -4.47 -5.68
CA PRO A 87 -6.91 -3.77 -4.49
C PRO A 87 -7.94 -3.73 -3.36
N LYS A 88 -9.23 -3.73 -3.68
CA LYS A 88 -10.30 -3.82 -2.68
C LYS A 88 -10.29 -5.14 -1.92
N LYS A 89 -9.91 -6.26 -2.55
CA LYS A 89 -9.80 -7.56 -1.87
C LYS A 89 -8.59 -7.59 -0.95
N VAL A 90 -7.46 -7.07 -1.43
CA VAL A 90 -6.24 -6.94 -0.64
C VAL A 90 -6.50 -6.12 0.62
N LEU A 91 -7.06 -4.91 0.48
CA LEU A 91 -7.34 -4.05 1.64
C LEU A 91 -8.33 -4.68 2.62
N ARG A 92 -9.33 -5.43 2.13
CA ARG A 92 -10.25 -6.17 3.00
C ARG A 92 -9.56 -7.30 3.78
N ALA A 93 -8.63 -8.01 3.16
CA ALA A 93 -7.87 -9.05 3.85
C ALA A 93 -6.93 -8.41 4.90
N ILE A 94 -6.25 -7.32 4.56
CA ILE A 94 -5.42 -6.55 5.50
C ILE A 94 -6.25 -6.03 6.70
N GLN A 95 -7.50 -5.59 6.46
CA GLN A 95 -8.38 -5.07 7.50
C GLN A 95 -8.67 -6.08 8.62
N GLN A 96 -8.45 -7.39 8.40
CA GLN A 96 -8.60 -8.41 9.44
C GLN A 96 -7.45 -8.40 10.45
N TYR A 97 -6.29 -7.84 10.08
CA TYR A 97 -5.05 -7.87 10.85
C TYR A 97 -4.66 -6.52 11.44
N ILE A 98 -5.26 -5.44 10.95
CA ILE A 98 -4.89 -4.07 11.31
C ILE A 98 -6.13 -3.31 11.77
N GLU A 99 -5.98 -2.51 12.83
CA GLU A 99 -7.05 -1.68 13.32
C GLU A 99 -7.55 -0.69 12.24
N PRO A 100 -8.87 -0.46 12.13
CA PRO A 100 -9.42 0.48 11.15
C PRO A 100 -8.85 1.90 11.23
N SER A 101 -8.39 2.32 12.43
CA SER A 101 -7.73 3.61 12.69
C SER A 101 -6.41 3.77 11.92
N HIS A 102 -5.70 2.68 11.67
CA HIS A 102 -4.41 2.65 10.96
C HIS A 102 -4.58 2.47 9.45
N MET A 103 -5.81 2.23 8.96
CA MET A 103 -6.11 2.16 7.54
C MET A 103 -6.62 3.52 7.04
N VAL A 104 -5.70 4.33 6.51
CA VAL A 104 -5.96 5.71 6.11
C VAL A 104 -6.08 5.86 4.60
N GLN A 105 -6.92 6.81 4.16
CA GLN A 105 -6.96 7.21 2.75
C GLN A 105 -5.82 8.21 2.53
N SER A 106 -5.04 8.06 1.45
CA SER A 106 -4.01 9.05 1.12
C SER A 106 -4.68 10.41 0.94
N LEU A 107 -4.15 11.46 1.60
CA LEU A 107 -4.61 12.84 1.43
C LEU A 107 -4.80 13.13 -0.05
N SER A 108 -6.04 13.48 -0.38
CA SER A 108 -6.56 13.42 -1.72
C SER A 108 -5.74 14.34 -2.62
N PHE A 109 -5.60 13.99 -3.90
CA PHE A 109 -5.14 14.93 -4.94
C PHE A 109 -5.82 16.31 -4.81
N PHE A 110 -7.04 16.38 -4.25
CA PHE A 110 -7.73 17.61 -3.89
C PHE A 110 -7.04 18.50 -2.85
N ASP A 111 -6.33 17.97 -1.86
CA ASP A 111 -5.60 18.78 -0.88
C ASP A 111 -4.38 19.45 -1.51
N VAL A 112 -3.73 18.75 -2.46
CA VAL A 112 -2.64 19.32 -3.27
C VAL A 112 -3.18 20.36 -4.26
N VAL A 113 -4.29 20.08 -4.95
CA VAL A 113 -4.94 21.05 -5.86
C VAL A 113 -5.44 22.29 -5.11
N LYS A 114 -6.09 22.13 -3.94
CA LYS A 114 -6.52 23.26 -3.10
C LYS A 114 -5.33 24.08 -2.62
N ARG A 115 -4.20 23.45 -2.27
CA ARG A 115 -2.95 24.15 -1.91
C ARG A 115 -2.38 24.91 -3.11
N GLY A 116 -2.42 24.35 -4.32
CA GLY A 116 -2.01 25.02 -5.56
C GLY A 116 -2.87 26.23 -5.91
N ILE A 117 -4.20 26.11 -5.81
CA ILE A 117 -5.13 27.22 -6.11
C ILE A 117 -5.04 28.34 -5.06
N LYS A 118 -4.88 28.02 -3.77
CA LYS A 118 -4.68 29.05 -2.72
C LYS A 118 -3.37 29.84 -2.87
N SER A 119 -2.35 29.26 -3.51
CA SER A 119 -1.09 29.95 -3.78
C SER A 119 -1.22 31.01 -4.88
N LEU A 120 -2.07 30.78 -5.88
CA LEU A 120 -2.30 31.71 -6.99
C LEU A 120 -3.14 32.94 -6.59
N GLY A 121 -4.10 32.79 -5.68
CA GLY A 121 -4.96 33.89 -5.22
C GLY A 121 -4.30 34.91 -4.29
N LYS A 122 -3.05 34.67 -3.83
CA LYS A 122 -2.35 35.56 -2.88
C LYS A 122 -1.38 36.55 -3.55
N LYS A 123 -1.25 36.56 -4.89
CA LYS A 123 -0.28 37.41 -5.61
C LYS A 123 -0.78 38.79 -6.04
N ASN A 124 -2.05 39.17 -5.83
CA ASN A 124 -2.57 40.48 -6.25
C ASN A 124 -3.07 41.33 -5.07
N LYS A 125 -2.18 41.65 -4.14
CA LYS A 125 -2.36 42.78 -3.22
C LYS A 125 -1.02 43.49 -3.03
N THR A 126 -0.65 44.26 -4.04
CA THR A 126 0.25 45.41 -3.93
C THR A 126 -0.33 46.52 -4.78
#